data_AF-H5YGD5-F1
#
_entry.id   AF-H5YGD5-F1
#
_cell.length_a   1.000
_cell.length_b   1.000
_cell.length_c   1.000
_cell.angle_alpha   90.00
_cell.angle_beta   90.00
_cell.angle_gamma   90.00
#
_symmetry.space_group_name_H-M   'P 1'
#
loop_
_entity.id
_entity.type
_entity.pdbx_description
1 polymer ?
#
loop_
_entity_poly.entity_id
_entity_poly.type
_entity_poly.pdbx_seq_one_letter_code
_entity_poly.pdbx_strand_id
1 'polypeptide(L)' 'MTNEVRLPRIHLEVSDAPKPVRPSHQKVIEQVERWANSPGLQPPRLQPATHAKAG' A
#
# COMPACT_ATOMS: atom_id res chain seq x y z
N MET A 1 19.87 42.25 -3.60
CA MET A 1 20.89 41.22 -3.35
C MET A 1 20.33 40.25 -2.33
N THR A 2 19.64 39.19 -2.75
CA THR A 2 19.08 38.17 -1.85
C THR A 2 20.10 37.04 -1.73
N ASN A 3 20.68 36.87 -0.54
CA ASN A 3 21.64 35.79 -0.28
C ASN A 3 20.92 34.43 -0.38
N GLU A 4 21.32 33.61 -1.34
CA GLU A 4 20.86 32.22 -1.45
C GLU A 4 21.48 31.40 -0.33
N VAL A 5 20.71 31.20 0.75
CA VAL A 5 21.11 30.35 1.87
C VAL A 5 21.16 28.90 1.38
N ARG A 6 22.36 28.41 1.07
CA ARG A 6 22.61 26.98 0.85
C ARG A 6 22.52 26.28 2.19
N LEU A 7 21.29 25.91 2.58
CA LEU A 7 21.07 25.04 3.71
C LEU A 7 21.89 23.77 3.46
N PRO A 8 22.74 23.34 4.41
CA PRO A 8 23.36 22.03 4.31
C PRO A 8 22.21 21.05 4.10
N ARG A 9 22.30 20.21 3.05
CA ARG A 9 21.39 19.07 2.89
C ARG A 9 21.50 18.34 4.21
N ILE A 10 20.49 18.51 5.07
CA ILE A 10 20.38 17.75 6.30
C ILE A 10 20.39 16.32 5.78
N HIS A 11 21.50 15.65 6.02
CA HIS A 11 21.56 14.21 5.90
C HIS A 11 20.58 13.79 6.99
N LEU A 12 19.31 13.63 6.61
CA LEU A 12 18.38 12.83 7.37
C LEU A 12 19.15 11.54 7.55
N GLU A 13 19.71 11.39 8.74
CA GLU A 13 20.31 10.16 9.21
C GLU A 13 19.28 9.11 8.83
N VAL A 14 19.55 8.35 7.78
CA VAL A 14 18.64 7.30 7.32
C VAL A 14 18.72 6.32 8.46
N SER A 15 17.82 6.53 9.43
CA SER A 15 17.76 5.84 10.70
C SER A 15 17.98 4.37 10.38
N ASP A 16 19.13 3.86 10.84
CA ASP A 16 19.73 2.59 10.47
C ASP A 16 18.64 1.59 10.06
N ALA A 17 18.39 1.51 8.75
CA ALA A 17 17.20 0.82 8.28
C ALA A 17 17.38 -0.64 8.70
N PRO A 18 16.43 -1.21 9.47
CA PRO A 18 16.63 -2.51 10.07
C PRO A 18 16.97 -3.49 8.95
N LYS A 19 18.06 -4.25 9.15
CA LYS A 19 18.57 -5.18 8.15
C LYS A 19 17.41 -6.02 7.62
N PRO A 20 17.24 -6.16 6.30
CA PRO A 20 16.09 -6.88 5.75
C PRO A 20 16.12 -8.33 6.24
N VAL A 21 15.21 -8.65 7.16
CA VAL A 21 15.05 -10.00 7.71
C VAL A 21 14.07 -10.75 6.83
N ARG A 22 14.38 -12.02 6.54
CA ARG A 22 13.41 -12.90 5.87
C ARG A 22 12.21 -13.10 6.79
N PRO A 23 10.97 -12.89 6.31
CA PRO A 23 9.79 -13.23 7.09
C PRO A 23 9.74 -14.73 7.39
N SER A 24 9.13 -15.10 8.51
CA SER A 24 8.81 -16.50 8.77
C SER A 24 7.82 -17.04 7.73
N HIS A 25 7.82 -18.35 7.51
CA HIS A 25 6.90 -19.01 6.58
C HIS A 25 5.44 -18.67 6.89
N GLN A 26 5.05 -18.69 8.16
CA GLN A 26 3.71 -18.33 8.62
C GLN A 26 3.31 -16.91 8.18
N LYS A 27 4.23 -15.93 8.32
CA LYS A 27 3.97 -14.54 7.97
C LYS A 27 3.81 -14.32 6.47
N VAL A 28 4.49 -15.14 5.66
CA VAL A 28 4.31 -15.15 4.20
C VAL A 28 2.91 -15.65 3.85
N ILE A 29 2.44 -16.74 4.46
CA ILE A 29 1.10 -17.29 4.22
C ILE A 29 0.02 -16.24 4.55
N GLU A 30 0.06 -15.67 5.75
CA GLU A 30 -0.91 -14.66 6.19
C GLU A 30 -0.97 -13.45 5.24
N GLN A 31 0.18 -13.01 4.73
CA GLN A 31 0.25 -11.90 3.79
C GLN A 31 -0.35 -12.26 2.43
N VAL A 32 -0.11 -13.47 1.93
CA VAL A 32 -0.68 -13.95 0.66
C VAL A 32 -2.20 -14.09 0.77
N GLU A 33 -2.70 -14.68 1.86
CA GLU A 33 -4.14 -14.80 2.11
C GLU A 33 -4.82 -13.43 2.17
N ARG A 34 -4.22 -12.46 2.87
CA ARG A 34 -4.74 -11.09 2.95
C ARG A 34 -4.75 -10.42 1.57
N TRP A 35 -3.71 -10.63 0.76
CA TRP A 35 -3.61 -10.06 -0.57
C TRP A 35 -4.68 -10.63 -1.51
N ALA A 36 -4.86 -11.95 -1.51
CA ALA A 36 -5.88 -12.63 -2.31
C ALA A 36 -7.30 -12.14 -1.98
N ASN A 37 -7.56 -11.78 -0.73
CA ASN A 37 -8.84 -11.25 -0.26
C ASN A 37 -8.92 -9.71 -0.26
N SER A 38 -7.95 -9.02 -0.86
CA SER A 38 -7.94 -7.56 -0.85
C SER A 38 -9.03 -6.98 -1.77
N PRO A 39 -9.63 -5.83 -1.39
CA PRO A 39 -10.73 -5.24 -2.17
C PRO A 39 -10.37 -4.91 -3.62
N GLY A 40 -9.10 -4.64 -3.91
CA GLY A 40 -8.62 -4.33 -5.26
C GLY A 40 -8.49 -5.54 -6.18
N LEU A 41 -8.51 -6.75 -5.63
CA LEU A 41 -8.49 -8.02 -6.39
C LEU A 41 -9.85 -8.72 -6.40
N GLN A 42 -10.78 -8.28 -5.56
CA GLN A 42 -12.15 -8.77 -5.63
C GLN A 42 -12.84 -8.18 -6.86
N PRO A 43 -13.56 -9.01 -7.65
CA PRO A 43 -14.35 -8.50 -8.74
C PRO A 43 -15.38 -7.49 -8.18
N PRO A 44 -15.63 -6.37 -8.87
CA PRO A 44 -16.65 -5.43 -8.45
C PRO A 44 -17.96 -6.19 -8.29
N ARG A 45 -18.56 -6.10 -7.10
CA ARG A 45 -19.86 -6.71 -6.84
C ARG A 45 -20.83 -6.13 -7.86
N LEU A 46 -21.32 -6.98 -8.77
CA LEU A 46 -22.43 -6.64 -9.65
C LEU A 46 -23.57 -6.20 -8.75
N GLN A 47 -23.89 -4.91 -8.78
CA GLN A 47 -25.11 -4.44 -8.13
C GLN A 47 -26.26 -5.25 -8.72
N PRO A 48 -27.18 -5.81 -7.91
CA PRO A 48 -28.35 -6.47 -8.47
C PRO A 48 -29.00 -5.46 -9.40
N ALA A 49 -29.08 -5.81 -10.69
CA ALA A 49 -29.70 -4.97 -11.70
C ALA A 49 -31.07 -4.57 -11.15
N THR A 50 -31.24 -3.28 -10.88
CA THR A 50 -32.55 -2.71 -10.58
C THR A 50 -33.37 -2.94 -11.84
N HIS A 51 -34.12 -4.04 -11.85
CA HIS A 51 -35.02 -4.38 -12.93
C HIS A 51 -36.21 -3.42 -12.82
N ALA A 52 -36.00 -2.18 -13.28
CA ALA A 52 -37.07 -1.27 -13.60
C ALA A 52 -37.82 -1.88 -14.79
N LYS A 53 -38.88 -2.65 -14.50
CA LYS A 53 -39.91 -2.95 -15.48
C LYS A 53 -41.09 -2.01 -15.21
N ALA A 54 -41.05 -0.84 -15.85
CA ALA A 54 -42.27 -0.15 -16.24
C ALA A 54 -42.74 -0.80 -17.54
N GLY A 55 -43.98 -1.30 -17.56
CA GLY A 55 -44.60 -1.99 -18.68
C GLY A 55 -45.77 -2.82 -18.21
#